data_AF-A0A1G2ZDG5-F1
#
_entry.id   AF-A0A1G2ZDG5-F1
#
_cell.length_a   1.000
_cell.length_b   1.000
_cell.length_c   1.000
_cell.angle_alpha   90.00
_cell.angle_beta   90.00
_cell.angle_gamma   90.00
#
_symmetry.space_group_name_H-M   'P 1'
#
loop_
_entity.id
_entity.type
_entity.pdbx_description
1 polymer ?
#
loop_
_entity_poly.entity_id
_entity_poly.type
_entity_poly.pdbx_seq_one_letter_code
_entity_poly.pdbx_strand_id
1 'polypeptide(L)'
;MIISRHDNNSDEKNHISPSHFFLNDKEKTKINWFLFEFALGFDHFLAKEKRLTEKLYQKGIDDLRLKNFCIYYAKYLKKVILDKLEGRIANVRLGHEAIEEFFPDIGDRLVDKLLTIAAKA
;
A
#
# COMPACT_ATOMS: atom_id res chain seq x y z
N MET A 1 -20.94 36.05 15.39
CA MET A 1 -20.09 35.00 16.01
C MET A 1 -20.62 33.66 15.51
N ILE A 2 -20.01 33.07 14.47
CA ILE A 2 -20.36 31.74 14.00
C ILE A 2 -19.07 30.94 13.88
N ILE A 3 -18.90 30.14 14.93
CA ILE A 3 -18.05 28.99 15.20
C ILE A 3 -17.25 28.48 13.99
N SER A 4 -15.92 28.64 14.10
CA SER A 4 -14.91 27.90 13.33
C SER A 4 -15.26 26.42 13.30
N ARG A 5 -15.40 25.84 12.10
CA ARG A 5 -15.33 24.39 11.93
C ARG A 5 -13.91 23.97 12.27
N HIS A 6 -13.76 23.39 13.46
CA HIS A 6 -12.56 22.72 13.91
C HIS A 6 -12.16 21.62 12.91
N ASP A 7 -10.85 21.55 12.69
CA ASP A 7 -10.13 20.53 11.94
C ASP A 7 -10.57 19.10 12.31
N ASN A 8 -11.17 18.39 11.34
CA ASN A 8 -11.24 16.92 11.33
C ASN A 8 -10.22 16.37 10.30
N ASN A 9 -8.97 16.84 10.37
CA ASN A 9 -7.92 16.53 9.39
C ASN A 9 -6.91 15.45 9.87
N SER A 10 -7.11 14.89 11.06
CA SER A 10 -6.22 13.84 11.61
C SER A 10 -6.66 12.42 11.25
N ASP A 11 -7.96 12.18 11.13
CA ASP A 11 -8.50 10.84 10.81
C ASP A 11 -8.37 10.49 9.32
N GLU A 12 -8.58 11.45 8.41
CA GLU A 12 -8.40 11.20 6.96
C GLU A 12 -6.97 10.81 6.58
N LYS A 13 -5.96 11.31 7.30
CA LYS A 13 -4.55 11.02 7.02
C LYS A 13 -4.13 9.61 7.45
N ASN A 14 -4.97 8.93 8.24
CA ASN A 14 -4.68 7.62 8.78
C ASN A 14 -5.42 6.50 8.05
N HIS A 15 -6.07 6.74 6.90
CA HIS A 15 -6.76 5.70 6.16
C HIS A 15 -6.37 5.69 4.69
N ILE A 16 -6.33 4.49 4.10
CA ILE A 16 -6.19 4.35 2.64
C ILE A 16 -7.51 4.79 2.01
N SER A 17 -7.49 5.97 1.40
CA SER A 17 -8.61 6.55 0.68
C SER A 17 -8.43 6.49 -0.85
N PRO A 18 -9.52 6.60 -1.63
CA PRO A 18 -9.43 6.63 -3.09
C PRO A 18 -8.59 7.78 -3.66
N SER A 19 -8.51 8.91 -2.95
CA SER A 19 -7.72 10.08 -3.38
C SER A 19 -6.22 9.82 -3.45
N HIS A 20 -5.73 8.74 -2.83
CA HIS A 20 -4.34 8.29 -3.01
C HIS A 20 -4.07 7.73 -4.42
N PHE A 21 -5.10 7.32 -5.16
CA PHE A 21 -4.97 6.60 -6.44
C PHE A 21 -5.48 7.40 -7.65
N PHE A 22 -6.38 8.36 -7.43
CA PHE A 22 -6.91 9.24 -8.47
C PHE A 22 -7.38 10.56 -7.86
N LEU A 23 -7.15 11.69 -8.54
CA LEU A 23 -7.49 13.01 -8.04
C LEU A 23 -8.92 13.45 -8.38
N ASN A 24 -9.52 12.82 -9.40
CA ASN A 24 -10.85 13.16 -9.92
C ASN A 24 -11.46 11.96 -10.65
N ASP A 25 -12.75 12.07 -10.98
CA ASP A 25 -13.49 10.99 -11.64
C ASP A 25 -12.97 10.61 -13.03
N LYS A 26 -12.26 11.51 -13.74
CA LYS A 26 -11.67 11.18 -15.05
C LYS A 26 -10.48 10.22 -14.90
N GLU A 27 -9.78 10.30 -13.78
CA GLU A 27 -8.69 9.39 -13.43
C GLU A 27 -9.19 8.08 -12.80
N LYS A 28 -10.48 7.96 -12.47
CA LYS A 28 -11.08 6.73 -11.93
C LYS A 28 -11.23 5.67 -13.04
N THR A 29 -10.10 5.07 -13.38
CA THR A 29 -9.99 3.97 -14.31
C THR A 29 -10.15 2.62 -13.59
N LYS A 30 -10.48 1.55 -14.32
CA LYS A 30 -10.55 0.19 -13.75
C LYS A 30 -9.24 -0.20 -13.05
N ILE A 31 -8.09 0.17 -13.61
CA ILE A 31 -6.79 -0.11 -12.99
C ILE A 31 -6.59 0.69 -11.69
N ASN A 32 -6.92 1.99 -11.65
CA ASN A 32 -6.78 2.78 -10.42
C ASN A 32 -7.73 2.29 -9.31
N TRP A 33 -8.94 1.85 -9.66
CA TRP A 33 -9.86 1.26 -8.70
C TRP A 33 -9.33 -0.07 -8.16
N PHE A 34 -8.86 -0.96 -9.03
CA PHE A 34 -8.24 -2.22 -8.64
C PHE A 34 -7.07 -2.01 -7.68
N LEU A 35 -6.20 -1.04 -7.94
CA LEU A 35 -5.05 -0.75 -7.09
C LEU A 35 -5.45 -0.20 -5.71
N PHE A 36 -6.52 0.58 -5.65
CA PHE A 36 -7.10 1.03 -4.38
C PHE A 36 -7.64 -0.15 -3.56
N GLU A 37 -8.40 -1.05 -4.19
CA GLU A 37 -8.92 -2.26 -3.53
C GLU A 37 -7.79 -3.19 -3.07
N PHE A 38 -6.76 -3.36 -3.89
CA PHE A 38 -5.57 -4.13 -3.54
C PHE A 38 -4.88 -3.55 -2.29
N ALA A 39 -4.69 -2.23 -2.21
CA ALA A 39 -4.06 -1.59 -1.06
C ALA A 39 -4.88 -1.77 0.23
N LEU A 40 -6.22 -1.70 0.13
CA LEU A 40 -7.12 -1.99 1.24
C LEU A 40 -7.04 -3.45 1.69
N GLY A 41 -7.03 -4.39 0.73
CA GLY A 41 -6.87 -5.81 0.99
C GLY A 41 -5.55 -6.09 1.72
N PHE A 42 -4.47 -5.48 1.24
CA PHE A 42 -3.15 -5.63 1.84
C PHE A 42 -3.12 -5.12 3.30
N ASP A 43 -3.59 -3.90 3.54
CA ASP A 43 -3.69 -3.32 4.90
C ASP A 43 -4.53 -4.21 5.83
N HIS A 44 -5.67 -4.72 5.34
CA HIS A 44 -6.54 -5.62 6.11
C HIS A 44 -5.87 -6.95 6.47
N PHE A 45 -5.20 -7.60 5.51
CA PHE A 45 -4.50 -8.86 5.79
C PHE A 45 -3.29 -8.64 6.70
N LEU A 46 -2.60 -7.50 6.56
CA LEU A 46 -1.49 -7.12 7.43
C LEU A 46 -1.96 -6.90 8.87
N ALA A 47 -3.06 -6.18 9.07
CA ALA A 47 -3.65 -5.94 10.40
C ALA A 47 -4.07 -7.23 11.12
N LYS A 48 -4.40 -8.29 10.38
CA LYS A 48 -4.74 -9.61 10.95
C LYS A 48 -3.51 -10.39 11.42
N GLU A 49 -2.32 -10.07 10.93
CA GLU A 49 -1.07 -10.80 11.19
C GLU A 49 -0.31 -10.22 12.39
N LYS A 50 -0.93 -10.25 13.58
CA LYS A 50 -0.45 -9.60 14.81
C LYS A 50 1.06 -9.77 15.07
N ARG A 51 1.57 -11.01 14.95
CA ARG A 51 3.00 -11.32 15.18
C ARG A 51 3.93 -10.67 14.16
N LEU A 52 3.48 -10.45 12.93
CA LEU A 52 4.23 -9.73 11.92
C LEU A 52 4.22 -8.24 12.26
N THR A 53 3.05 -7.67 12.52
CA THR A 53 2.88 -6.25 12.85
C THR A 53 3.66 -5.85 14.09
N GLU A 54 3.65 -6.66 15.15
CA GLU A 54 4.48 -6.46 16.35
C GLU A 54 5.98 -6.37 16.03
N LYS A 55 6.48 -7.21 15.12
CA LYS A 55 7.89 -7.17 14.69
C LYS A 55 8.22 -5.94 13.86
N LEU A 56 7.25 -5.46 13.07
CA LEU A 56 7.37 -4.22 12.30
C LEU A 56 7.42 -3.02 13.25
N TYR A 57 6.56 -2.99 14.28
CA TYR A 57 6.60 -1.97 15.33
C TYR A 57 7.91 -1.95 16.11
N GLN A 58 8.47 -3.13 16.44
CA GLN A 58 9.79 -3.23 17.08
C GLN A 58 10.92 -2.64 16.22
N LYS A 59 10.73 -2.55 14.90
CA LYS A 59 11.64 -1.88 13.95
C LYS A 59 11.29 -0.41 13.70
N GLY A 60 10.36 0.17 14.47
CA GLY A 60 9.96 1.56 14.33
C GLY A 60 9.05 1.84 13.12
N ILE A 61 8.36 0.82 12.61
CA ILE A 61 7.41 0.97 11.50
C ILE A 61 6.01 1.05 12.07
N ASP A 62 5.49 2.27 12.23
CA ASP A 62 4.15 2.53 12.76
C ASP A 62 3.02 2.31 11.74
N ASP A 63 1.77 2.42 12.19
CA ASP A 63 0.57 2.21 11.36
C ASP A 63 0.51 3.11 10.14
N LEU A 64 0.89 4.38 10.30
CA LEU A 64 0.91 5.34 9.21
C LEU A 64 1.91 4.90 8.13
N ARG A 65 3.09 4.45 8.55
CA ARG A 65 4.13 3.94 7.65
C ARG A 65 3.71 2.64 6.97
N LEU A 66 2.97 1.75 7.65
CA LEU A 66 2.40 0.54 7.05
C LEU A 66 1.34 0.87 5.99
N LYS A 67 0.46 1.84 6.23
CA LYS A 67 -0.54 2.29 5.25
C LYS A 67 0.11 2.95 4.04
N ASN A 68 1.09 3.81 4.27
CA ASN A 68 1.89 4.42 3.21
C ASN A 68 2.60 3.35 2.37
N PHE A 69 3.11 2.30 3.01
CA PHE A 69 3.68 1.15 2.31
C PHE A 69 2.65 0.41 1.44
N CYS A 70 1.45 0.14 1.95
CA CYS A 70 0.39 -0.52 1.16
C CYS A 70 0.03 0.32 -0.09
N ILE A 71 -0.09 1.64 0.06
CA ILE A 71 -0.32 2.58 -1.05
C ILE A 71 0.85 2.55 -2.05
N TYR A 72 2.08 2.64 -1.55
CA TYR A 72 3.29 2.63 -2.37
C TYR A 72 3.38 1.33 -3.18
N TYR A 73 3.19 0.18 -2.53
CA TYR A 73 3.32 -1.13 -3.16
C TYR A 73 2.25 -1.34 -4.24
N ALA A 74 1.02 -0.89 -4.00
CA ALA A 74 -0.04 -0.88 -5.03
C ALA A 74 0.34 0.01 -6.22
N LYS A 75 0.88 1.20 -5.98
CA LYS A 75 1.36 2.08 -7.06
C LYS A 75 2.53 1.47 -7.84
N TYR A 76 3.44 0.77 -7.16
CA TYR A 76 4.50 0.01 -7.81
C TYR A 76 3.92 -1.07 -8.73
N LEU A 77 2.91 -1.83 -8.27
CA LEU A 77 2.22 -2.85 -9.07
C LEU A 77 1.59 -2.27 -10.34
N LYS A 78 1.10 -1.02 -10.31
CA LYS A 78 0.62 -0.32 -11.51
C LYS A 78 1.67 -0.33 -12.62
N LYS A 79 2.91 0.04 -12.29
CA LYS A 79 4.02 0.10 -13.23
C LYS A 79 4.27 -1.28 -13.85
N VAL A 80 4.32 -2.31 -13.02
CA VAL A 80 4.52 -3.71 -13.47
C VAL A 80 3.40 -4.17 -14.40
N ILE A 81 2.14 -3.83 -14.09
CA ILE A 81 0.99 -4.16 -14.96
C ILE A 81 1.10 -3.43 -16.30
N LEU A 82 1.43 -2.14 -16.31
CA LEU A 82 1.59 -1.37 -17.54
C LEU A 82 2.75 -1.90 -18.39
N ASP A 83 3.90 -2.20 -17.77
CA ASP A 83 5.05 -2.79 -18.46
C ASP A 83 4.69 -4.14 -19.11
N LYS A 84 3.82 -4.95 -18.47
CA LYS A 84 3.31 -6.19 -19.06
C LYS A 84 2.39 -5.91 -20.25
N LEU A 85 1.47 -4.95 -20.14
CA LEU A 85 0.54 -4.61 -21.23
C LEU A 85 1.26 -4.03 -22.45
N GLU A 86 2.38 -3.36 -22.23
CA GLU A 86 3.26 -2.83 -23.28
C GLU A 86 4.26 -3.86 -23.82
N GLY A 87 4.24 -5.10 -23.30
CA GLY A 87 5.11 -6.18 -23.75
C GLY A 87 6.57 -6.07 -23.29
N ARG A 88 6.89 -5.15 -22.36
CA ARG A 88 8.25 -4.97 -21.82
C ARG A 88 8.67 -6.09 -20.88
N ILE A 89 7.70 -6.72 -20.21
CA ILE A 89 7.93 -7.88 -19.34
C ILE A 89 6.99 -9.03 -19.68
N ALA A 90 7.45 -10.26 -19.43
CA ALA A 90 6.69 -11.46 -19.75
C ALA A 90 5.53 -11.72 -18.77
N ASN A 91 5.67 -11.39 -17.49
CA ASN A 91 4.67 -11.70 -16.46
C ASN A 91 4.57 -10.58 -15.41
N VAL A 92 3.38 -10.37 -14.86
CA VAL A 92 3.20 -9.57 -13.64
C VAL A 92 3.64 -10.42 -12.45
N ARG A 93 4.51 -9.89 -11.61
CA ARG A 93 4.96 -10.54 -10.37
C ARG A 93 4.86 -9.57 -9.20
N LEU A 94 4.47 -10.10 -8.05
CA LEU A 94 4.70 -9.46 -6.77
C LEU A 94 6.18 -9.68 -6.43
N GLY A 95 6.90 -8.60 -6.16
CA GLY A 95 8.35 -8.60 -6.10
C GLY A 95 8.88 -8.05 -4.79
N HIS A 96 10.05 -8.54 -4.37
CA HIS A 96 10.75 -8.04 -3.18
C HIS A 96 11.26 -6.62 -3.39
N GLU A 97 11.49 -6.21 -4.63
CA GLU A 97 12.14 -4.95 -4.98
C GLU A 97 11.41 -3.74 -4.39
N ALA A 98 10.07 -3.73 -4.45
CA ALA A 98 9.26 -2.65 -3.87
C ALA A 98 9.30 -2.64 -2.34
N ILE A 99 9.45 -3.81 -1.71
CA ILE A 99 9.51 -3.93 -0.25
C ILE A 99 10.86 -3.45 0.25
N GLU A 100 11.94 -3.88 -0.41
CA GLU A 100 13.32 -3.50 -0.11
C GLU A 100 13.57 -2.02 -0.40
N GLU A 101 12.99 -1.47 -1.48
CA GLU A 101 13.08 -0.03 -1.77
C GLU A 101 12.41 0.82 -0.66
N PHE A 102 11.25 0.38 -0.16
CA PHE A 102 10.52 1.12 0.88
C PHE A 102 11.08 0.88 2.30
N PHE A 103 11.59 -0.32 2.56
CA PHE A 103 12.14 -0.74 3.85
C PHE A 103 13.52 -1.41 3.71
N PRO A 104 14.58 -0.64 3.42
CA PRO A 104 15.89 -1.19 3.06
C PRO A 104 16.52 -2.09 4.15
N ASP A 105 16.29 -1.79 5.43
CA ASP A 105 16.91 -2.49 6.57
C ASP A 105 15.94 -3.42 7.33
N ILE A 106 14.85 -3.83 6.68
CA ILE A 106 13.82 -4.65 7.34
C ILE A 106 14.24 -6.12 7.49
N GLY A 107 15.10 -6.60 6.58
CA GLY A 107 15.64 -7.95 6.52
C GLY A 107 14.73 -8.94 5.81
N ASP A 108 15.35 -9.88 5.10
CA ASP A 108 14.73 -10.81 4.14
C ASP A 108 13.53 -11.56 4.71
N ARG A 109 13.61 -12.02 5.96
CA ARG A 109 12.51 -12.75 6.60
C ARG A 109 11.24 -11.92 6.73
N LEU A 110 11.35 -10.60 6.92
CA LEU A 110 10.19 -9.71 6.96
C LEU A 110 9.73 -9.35 5.55
N VAL A 111 10.64 -9.25 4.58
CA VAL A 111 10.33 -9.10 3.15
C VAL A 111 9.45 -10.25 2.67
N ASP A 112 9.88 -11.50 2.88
CA ASP A 112 9.14 -12.71 2.47
C ASP A 112 7.73 -12.75 3.06
N LYS A 113 7.62 -12.34 4.33
CA LYS A 113 6.33 -12.29 5.03
C LYS A 113 5.42 -11.20 4.46
N LEU A 114 5.93 -10.01 4.23
CA LEU A 114 5.17 -8.92 3.61
C LEU A 114 4.72 -9.32 2.20
N LEU A 115 5.58 -10.00 1.42
CA LEU A 115 5.21 -10.55 0.13
C LEU A 115 4.10 -11.60 0.24
N THR A 116 4.19 -12.50 1.22
CA THR A 116 3.16 -13.51 1.50
C THR A 116 1.81 -12.86 1.83
N ILE A 117 1.81 -11.73 2.55
CA ILE A 117 0.58 -11.00 2.85
C ILE A 117 0.06 -10.26 1.61
N ALA A 118 0.93 -9.63 0.82
CA ALA A 118 0.56 -8.98 -0.44
C ALA A 118 -0.10 -9.96 -1.42
N ALA A 119 0.34 -11.22 -1.45
CA ALA A 119 -0.24 -12.26 -2.31
C ALA A 119 -1.65 -12.72 -1.88
N LYS A 120 -2.10 -12.36 -0.68
CA LYS A 120 -3.47 -12.64 -0.20
C LYS A 120 -4.46 -11.55 -0.59
N ALA A 121 -3.97 -10.34 -0.89
CA ALA A 121 -4.76 -9.17 -1.24
C ALA A 121 -5.35 -9.29 -2.65
#